data_AF-A0A3D4B5I1-F1
#
_entry.id   AF-A0A3D4B5I1-F1
#
_cell.length_a   1.000
_cell.length_b   1.000
_cell.length_c   1.000
_cell.angle_alpha   90.00
_cell.angle_beta   90.00
_cell.angle_gamma   90.00
#
_symmetry.space_group_name_H-M   'P 1'
#
loop_
_entity.id
_entity.type
_entity.pdbx_description
1 polymer ?
#
loop_
_entity_poly.entity_id
_entity_poly.type
_entity_poly.pdbx_seq_one_letter_code
_entity_poly.pdbx_strand_id
1 'polypeptide(L)'
;MDEVYRLAQPDATIRIVTPHYTSQLSYGDMTHLHHFGYITFTHLCNSGRFRLKRHKLIFTDLYKVLGISLLANWFPRRWEKYVAFIFPALYVEVFLSVVKE
;
A
#
# COMPACT_ATOMS: atom_id res chain seq x y z
N MET A 1 12.62 4.13 6.69
CA MET A 1 11.56 5.10 7.05
C MET A 1 12.00 6.09 8.13
N ASP A 2 13.01 5.75 8.95
CA ASP A 2 13.52 6.67 9.98
C ASP A 2 14.08 7.97 9.40
N GLU A 3 14.77 7.91 8.27
CA GLU A 3 15.28 9.12 7.61
C GLU A 3 14.14 10.03 7.09
N VAL A 4 13.11 9.43 6.50
CA VAL A 4 11.91 10.17 6.06
C VAL A 4 11.21 10.80 7.26
N TYR A 5 11.08 10.06 8.37
CA TYR A 5 10.56 10.60 9.62
C TYR A 5 11.44 11.74 10.12
N ARG A 6 12.76 11.59 10.15
CA ARG A 6 13.71 12.62 10.62
C ARG A 6 13.55 13.93 9.87
N LEU A 7 13.47 13.88 8.53
CA LEU A 7 13.38 15.06 7.66
C LEU A 7 11.98 15.70 7.60
N ALA A 8 10.92 14.92 7.77
CA ALA A 8 9.55 15.42 7.62
C ALA A 8 9.16 16.43 8.71
N GLN A 9 8.37 17.45 8.35
CA GLN A 9 7.75 18.35 9.33
C GLN A 9 6.61 17.61 10.09
N PRO A 10 6.20 18.09 11.28
CA PRO A 10 4.98 17.61 11.93
C PRO A 10 3.79 17.66 10.96
N ASP A 11 2.93 16.63 11.00
CA ASP A 11 1.77 16.45 10.13
C ASP A 11 2.04 16.34 8.61
N ALA A 12 3.31 16.32 8.19
CA ALA A 12 3.67 16.15 6.79
C ALA A 12 3.06 14.87 6.21
N THR A 13 2.57 14.97 4.97
CA THR A 13 1.98 13.84 4.25
C THR A 13 3.02 13.19 3.32
N ILE A 14 3.27 11.92 3.55
CA ILE A 14 4.13 11.07 2.74
C ILE A 14 3.23 10.22 1.84
N ARG A 15 3.38 10.37 0.52
CA ARG A 15 2.74 9.51 -0.47
C ARG A 15 3.71 8.43 -0.92
N ILE A 16 3.32 7.17 -0.76
CA ILE A 16 4.12 6.01 -1.19
C ILE A 16 3.32 5.27 -2.25
N VAL A 17 3.95 5.00 -3.40
CA VAL A 17 3.39 4.18 -4.48
C VAL A 17 4.40 3.10 -4.80
N THR A 18 3.97 1.85 -4.74
CA THR A 18 4.85 0.69 -5.00
C THR A 18 4.04 -0.45 -5.62
N PRO A 19 4.65 -1.31 -6.45
CA PRO A 19 3.97 -2.50 -6.94
C PRO A 19 3.44 -3.34 -5.77
N HIS A 20 2.19 -3.74 -5.85
CA HIS A 20 1.58 -4.60 -4.84
C HIS A 20 2.27 -5.98 -4.84
N TYR A 21 2.36 -6.65 -3.69
CA TYR A 21 3.09 -7.93 -3.57
C TYR A 21 2.53 -9.07 -4.44
N THR A 22 1.31 -8.95 -4.96
CA THR A 22 0.74 -9.93 -5.92
C THR A 22 0.88 -9.50 -7.38
N SER A 23 1.48 -8.34 -7.64
CA SER A 23 1.70 -7.80 -8.98
C SER A 23 2.90 -8.46 -9.64
N GLN A 24 2.78 -8.78 -10.93
CA GLN A 24 3.94 -9.16 -11.75
C GLN A 24 5.04 -8.09 -11.74
N LEU A 25 4.66 -6.80 -11.61
CA LEU A 25 5.62 -5.70 -11.54
C LEU A 25 6.46 -5.74 -10.26
N SER A 26 5.98 -6.38 -9.21
CA SER A 26 6.73 -6.54 -7.96
C SER A 26 7.91 -7.49 -8.14
N TYR A 27 7.78 -8.49 -9.01
CA TYR A 27 8.79 -9.55 -9.22
C TYR A 27 9.56 -9.43 -10.55
N GLY A 28 9.06 -8.64 -11.51
CA GLY A 28 9.68 -8.50 -12.83
C GLY A 28 11.01 -7.75 -12.84
N ASP A 29 11.33 -7.02 -11.78
CA ASP A 29 12.58 -6.27 -11.62
C ASP A 29 13.39 -6.85 -10.45
N MET A 30 14.65 -7.24 -10.70
CA MET A 30 15.54 -7.79 -9.68
C MET A 30 15.93 -6.78 -8.59
N THR A 31 15.73 -5.48 -8.83
CA THR A 31 15.99 -4.42 -7.83
C THR A 31 14.88 -4.32 -6.78
N HIS A 32 13.72 -4.94 -7.00
CA HIS A 32 12.65 -5.00 -6.01
C HIS A 32 12.95 -6.04 -4.94
N LEU A 33 13.64 -5.61 -3.89
CA LEU A 33 14.00 -6.47 -2.74
C LEU A 33 12.82 -6.76 -1.80
N HIS A 34 11.80 -5.90 -1.82
CA HIS A 34 10.67 -5.98 -0.91
C HIS A 34 9.36 -5.86 -1.69
N HIS A 35 8.41 -6.73 -1.33
CA HIS A 35 7.09 -6.79 -1.94
C HIS A 35 6.06 -6.32 -0.92
N PHE A 36 5.46 -5.16 -1.17
CA PHE A 36 4.62 -4.49 -0.17
C PHE A 36 3.13 -4.61 -0.49
N GLY A 37 2.33 -4.66 0.58
CA GLY A 37 0.88 -4.56 0.53
C GLY A 37 0.37 -3.47 1.47
N TYR A 38 -0.94 -3.27 1.47
CA TYR A 38 -1.65 -2.46 2.45
C TYR A 38 -1.29 -2.87 3.89
N ILE A 39 -1.28 -4.17 4.18
CA ILE A 39 -0.94 -4.68 5.52
C ILE A 39 0.46 -4.23 5.96
N THR A 40 1.45 -4.20 5.06
CA THR A 40 2.82 -3.73 5.38
C THR A 40 2.79 -2.33 6.00
N PHE A 41 2.04 -1.41 5.40
CA PHE A 41 1.97 -0.03 5.89
C PHE A 41 1.12 0.11 7.16
N THR A 42 0.11 -0.75 7.35
CA THR A 42 -0.58 -0.82 8.65
C THR A 42 0.36 -1.26 9.77
N HIS A 43 1.26 -2.22 9.52
CA HIS A 43 2.28 -2.61 10.49
C HIS A 43 3.30 -1.49 10.75
N LEU A 44 3.70 -0.74 9.73
CA LEU A 44 4.57 0.43 9.90
C LEU A 44 3.95 1.48 10.86
N CYS A 45 2.64 1.69 10.77
CA CYS A 45 1.91 2.60 11.66
C CYS A 45 1.90 2.16 13.13
N ASN A 46 2.11 0.88 13.44
CA ASN A 46 2.18 0.40 14.83
C ASN A 46 3.37 0.97 15.60
N SER A 47 4.36 1.54 14.90
CA SER A 47 5.48 2.27 15.53
C SER A 47 5.06 3.58 16.21
N GLY A 48 3.84 4.09 15.96
CA GLY A 48 3.35 5.38 16.47
C GLY A 48 3.88 6.61 15.72
N ARG A 49 4.94 6.47 14.93
CA ARG A 49 5.59 7.56 14.17
C ARG A 49 4.81 8.02 12.94
N PHE A 50 3.91 7.16 12.44
CA PHE A 50 3.14 7.41 11.22
C PHE A 50 1.68 7.02 11.43
N ARG A 51 0.77 7.81 10.86
CA ARG A 51 -0.67 7.54 10.83
C ARG A 51 -1.15 7.34 9.40
N LEU A 52 -1.84 6.23 9.14
CA LEU A 52 -2.45 5.99 7.83
C LEU A 52 -3.64 6.94 7.61
N LYS A 53 -3.57 7.79 6.59
CA LYS A 53 -4.65 8.72 6.22
C LYS A 53 -5.56 8.14 5.16
N ARG A 54 -4.96 7.57 4.11
CA ARG A 54 -5.68 7.02 2.96
C ARG A 54 -4.85 5.91 2.34
N HIS A 55 -5.53 4.95 1.72
CA HIS A 55 -4.91 3.95 0.87
C HIS A 55 -5.74 3.78 -0.41
N LYS A 56 -5.12 3.22 -1.43
CA LYS A 56 -5.77 2.81 -2.68
C LYS A 56 -5.01 1.64 -3.29
N LEU A 57 -5.72 0.54 -3.51
CA LEU A 57 -5.26 -0.57 -4.33
C LEU A 57 -5.65 -0.26 -5.78
N ILE A 58 -4.64 -0.23 -6.66
CA ILE A 58 -4.79 0.09 -8.08
C ILE A 58 -4.75 -1.23 -8.85
N PHE A 59 -5.74 -1.42 -9.71
CA PHE A 59 -5.91 -2.62 -10.52
C PHE A 59 -5.74 -2.34 -12.01
N THR A 60 -5.56 -3.40 -12.80
CA THR A 60 -5.72 -3.34 -14.26
C THR A 60 -7.18 -3.09 -14.65
N ASP A 61 -7.41 -2.67 -15.89
CA ASP A 61 -8.74 -2.21 -16.33
C ASP A 61 -9.80 -3.32 -16.33
N LEU A 62 -9.40 -4.58 -16.56
CA LEU A 62 -10.29 -5.74 -16.48
C LEU A 62 -10.98 -5.85 -15.11
N TYR A 63 -10.22 -5.76 -14.02
CA TYR A 63 -10.74 -5.91 -12.66
C TYR A 63 -11.49 -4.66 -12.16
N LYS A 64 -11.26 -3.49 -12.78
CA LYS A 64 -12.07 -2.30 -12.54
C LYS A 64 -13.48 -2.49 -13.08
N VAL A 65 -13.61 -3.02 -14.30
CA VAL A 65 -14.92 -3.27 -14.94
C VAL A 65 -15.73 -4.32 -14.17
N LEU A 66 -15.06 -5.36 -13.64
CA LEU A 66 -15.70 -6.41 -12.84
C LEU A 66 -16.08 -5.97 -11.41
N GLY A 67 -15.80 -4.72 -11.00
CA GLY A 67 -16.13 -4.21 -9.66
C GLY A 67 -15.25 -4.74 -8.52
N ILE A 68 -14.30 -5.63 -8.81
CA ILE A 68 -13.38 -6.22 -7.82
C ILE A 68 -12.57 -5.12 -7.13
N SER A 69 -12.17 -4.09 -7.88
CA SER A 69 -11.45 -2.93 -7.35
C SER A 69 -12.20 -2.25 -6.19
N LEU A 70 -13.53 -2.14 -6.26
CA LEU A 70 -14.34 -1.52 -5.21
C LEU A 70 -14.34 -2.38 -3.94
N LEU A 71 -14.59 -3.69 -4.10
CA LEU A 71 -14.61 -4.63 -2.97
C LEU A 71 -13.23 -4.73 -2.29
N ALA A 72 -12.17 -4.77 -3.08
CA ALA A 72 -10.80 -4.80 -2.59
C ALA A 72 -10.44 -3.56 -1.78
N ASN A 73 -10.80 -2.37 -2.26
CA ASN A 73 -10.53 -1.12 -1.54
C ASN A 73 -11.42 -0.91 -0.31
N TRP A 74 -12.60 -1.55 -0.27
CA TRP A 74 -13.46 -1.50 0.92
C TRP A 74 -12.98 -2.45 2.03
N PHE A 75 -12.48 -3.63 1.65
CA PHE A 75 -12.00 -4.64 2.59
C PHE A 75 -10.56 -5.10 2.30
N PRO A 76 -9.58 -4.19 2.28
CA PRO A 76 -8.22 -4.47 1.80
C PRO A 76 -7.57 -5.63 2.56
N ARG A 77 -7.69 -5.65 3.89
CA ARG A 77 -7.08 -6.71 4.72
C ARG A 77 -7.64 -8.11 4.43
N ARG A 78 -8.96 -8.24 4.27
CA ARG A 78 -9.58 -9.54 3.95
C ARG A 78 -9.25 -9.95 2.52
N TRP A 79 -9.25 -8.97 1.62
CA TRP A 79 -8.93 -9.18 0.23
C TRP A 79 -7.48 -9.65 0.03
N GLU A 80 -6.50 -9.00 0.66
CA GLU A 80 -5.08 -9.40 0.66
C GLU A 80 -4.90 -10.83 1.17
N LYS A 81 -5.59 -11.18 2.25
CA LYS A 81 -5.47 -12.51 2.86
C LYS A 81 -6.03 -13.64 1.97
N TYR A 82 -7.17 -13.44 1.31
CA TYR A 82 -7.92 -14.55 0.72
C TYR A 82 -7.94 -14.57 -0.82
N VAL A 83 -7.87 -13.42 -1.49
CA VAL A 83 -8.18 -13.33 -2.94
C VAL A 83 -7.15 -12.57 -3.76
N ALA A 84 -6.12 -11.97 -3.14
CA ALA A 84 -5.16 -11.13 -3.86
C ALA A 84 -4.32 -11.86 -4.91
N PHE A 85 -4.17 -13.18 -4.83
CA PHE A 85 -3.51 -13.98 -5.88
C PHE A 85 -4.45 -14.41 -7.02
N ILE A 86 -5.77 -14.40 -6.78
CA ILE A 86 -6.78 -14.68 -7.82
C ILE A 86 -7.00 -13.41 -8.65
N PHE A 87 -7.09 -12.26 -7.98
CA PHE A 87 -7.24 -10.96 -8.62
C PHE A 87 -6.05 -10.09 -8.23
N PRO A 88 -4.91 -10.11 -8.92
CA PRO A 88 -3.75 -9.34 -8.50
C PRO A 88 -3.98 -7.83 -8.62
N ALA A 89 -3.66 -7.09 -7.55
CA ALA A 89 -3.52 -5.63 -7.62
C ALA A 89 -2.19 -5.29 -8.30
N LEU A 90 -2.16 -4.17 -9.00
CA LEU A 90 -0.99 -3.69 -9.73
C LEU A 90 -0.08 -2.86 -8.83
N TYR A 91 -0.65 -1.89 -8.13
CA TYR A 91 0.05 -1.00 -7.20
C TYR A 91 -0.74 -0.84 -5.91
N VAL A 92 -0.01 -0.55 -4.83
CA VAL A 92 -0.55 -0.02 -3.60
C VAL A 92 -0.08 1.43 -3.45
N GLU A 93 -1.03 2.33 -3.26
CA GLU A 93 -0.80 3.73 -2.94
C GLU A 93 -1.26 3.98 -1.50
N VAL A 94 -0.37 4.52 -0.67
CA VAL A 94 -0.71 4.92 0.70
C VAL A 94 -0.30 6.35 0.97
N PHE A 95 -1.10 7.02 1.79
CA PHE A 95 -0.83 8.34 2.33
C PHE A 95 -0.66 8.20 3.83
N LEU A 96 0.57 8.45 4.30
CA LEU A 96 0.94 8.43 5.70
C LEU A 96 1.13 9.86 6.18
N SER A 97 0.65 10.18 7.37
CA SER A 97 0.89 11.44 8.05
C SER A 97 1.91 11.22 9.17
N VAL A 98 2.89 12.10 9.25
CA VAL A 98 3.96 12.03 10.25
C VAL A 98 3.46 12.55 11.59
N VAL A 99 3.64 11.75 12.64
CA VAL A 99 3.25 12.11 14.01
C VAL A 99 4.53 12.51 14.75
N LYS A 100 4.73 13.82 14.95
CA LYS A 100 5.82 14.40 15.74
C LYS A 100 5.21 15.29 16.81
N GLU A 101 5.80 15.23 18.00
CA GLU A 101 5.55 16.18 19.09
C GLU A 101 6.35 17.48 18.86
#